data_AF-A0A660T015-F1
#
_entry.id   AF-A0A660T015-F1
#
_cell.length_a   1.000
_cell.length_b   1.000
_cell.length_c   1.000
_cell.angle_alpha   90.00
_cell.angle_beta   90.00
_cell.angle_gamma   90.00
#
_symmetry.space_group_name_H-M   'P 1'
#
loop_
_entity.id
_entity.type
_entity.pdbx_description
1 polymer ?
#
loop_
_entity_poly.entity_id
_entity_poly.type
_entity_poly.pdbx_seq_one_letter_code
_entity_poly.pdbx_strand_id
1 'polypeptide(L)'
;GRVTFVAAGAARDELRDEREDQQSNATQSTAAALAAETGADYMMQGVITSQTDAIQGKRATLYKVDMELIGLENNQKVWIDTKEIKKLVEQKKNSW
;
A
#
# COMPACT_ATOMS: atom_id res chain seq x y z
N GLY A 1 19.01 -16.41 3.69
CA GLY A 1 18.29 -16.43 2.40
C GLY A 1 17.82 -15.02 2.11
N ARG A 2 18.00 -14.54 0.88
CA ARG A 2 17.60 -13.19 0.47
C ARG A 2 16.19 -13.31 -0.12
N VAL A 3 15.18 -13.06 0.69
CA VAL A 3 13.77 -13.15 0.28
C VAL A 3 13.37 -11.83 -0.36
N THR A 4 12.71 -11.90 -1.52
CA THR A 4 12.26 -10.70 -2.24
C THR A 4 10.74 -10.55 -2.14
N PHE A 5 10.29 -9.39 -1.64
CA PHE A 5 8.88 -9.03 -1.51
C PHE A 5 8.47 -8.16 -2.70
N VAL A 6 7.29 -8.41 -3.27
CA VAL A 6 6.70 -7.53 -4.29
C VAL A 6 5.30 -7.08 -3.93
N ALA A 7 4.94 -5.93 -4.51
CA ALA A 7 3.62 -5.34 -4.39
C ALA A 7 2.55 -6.17 -5.14
N ALA A 8 1.32 -6.03 -4.69
CA ALA A 8 0.13 -6.67 -5.27
C ALA A 8 -0.06 -6.32 -6.76
N GLY A 9 -0.84 -7.14 -7.48
CA GLY A 9 -1.07 -7.00 -8.94
C GLY A 9 -1.46 -5.59 -9.40
N ALA A 10 -2.41 -4.93 -8.73
CA ALA A 10 -2.85 -3.58 -9.09
C ALA A 10 -1.71 -2.54 -9.03
N ALA A 11 -0.82 -2.64 -8.04
CA ALA A 11 0.33 -1.76 -7.93
C ALA A 11 1.39 -2.05 -9.02
N ARG A 12 1.42 -3.27 -9.57
CA ARG A 12 2.29 -3.61 -10.71
C ARG A 12 1.76 -3.02 -12.01
N ASP A 13 0.45 -2.98 -12.18
CA ASP A 13 -0.17 -2.36 -13.35
C ASP A 13 0.08 -0.84 -13.33
N GLU A 14 -0.14 -0.17 -12.20
CA GLU A 14 0.24 1.25 -12.02
C GLU A 14 1.74 1.51 -12.27
N LEU A 15 2.62 0.61 -11.82
CA LEU A 15 4.06 0.72 -12.06
C LEU A 15 4.46 0.43 -13.52
N ARG A 16 3.71 -0.40 -14.25
CA ARG A 16 3.95 -0.64 -15.68
C ARG A 16 3.50 0.56 -16.50
N ASP A 17 2.33 1.11 -16.18
CA ASP A 17 1.82 2.34 -16.77
C ASP A 17 2.81 3.50 -16.55
N GLU A 18 3.31 3.68 -15.32
CA GLU A 18 4.33 4.68 -15.00
C GLU A 18 5.66 4.45 -15.75
N ARG A 19 6.07 3.19 -15.96
CA ARG A 19 7.26 2.88 -16.78
C ARG A 19 7.04 3.18 -18.26
N GLU A 20 5.85 2.91 -18.80
CA GLU A 20 5.49 3.29 -20.17
C GLU A 20 5.44 4.81 -20.35
N ASP A 21 4.93 5.53 -19.36
CA ASP A 21 4.96 6.99 -19.32
C ASP A 21 6.39 7.53 -19.25
N GLN A 22 7.29 6.88 -18.50
CA GLN A 22 8.70 7.22 -18.47
C GLN A 22 9.40 6.96 -19.81
N GLN A 23 9.00 5.95 -20.59
CA GLN A 23 9.55 5.74 -21.93
C GLN A 23 9.21 6.89 -22.88
N SER A 24 8.07 7.54 -22.66
CA SER A 24 7.59 8.64 -23.49
C SER A 24 8.12 10.01 -23.02
N ASN A 25 8.38 10.17 -21.72
CA ASN A 25 8.65 11.47 -21.11
C ASN A 25 10.02 11.61 -20.41
N ALA A 26 10.72 10.52 -20.11
CA ALA A 26 12.00 10.55 -19.39
C ALA A 26 13.20 10.44 -20.36
N THR A 27 14.33 11.03 -19.96
CA THR A 27 15.58 10.89 -20.71
C THR A 27 16.07 9.43 -20.68
N GLN A 28 16.74 8.98 -21.75
CA GLN A 28 17.26 7.61 -21.87
C GLN A 28 18.12 7.16 -20.67
N SER A 29 18.79 8.08 -19.98
CA SER A 29 19.63 7.77 -18.81
C SER A 29 18.85 7.47 -17.52
N THR A 30 17.57 7.82 -17.46
CA THR A 30 16.75 7.75 -16.23
C THR A 30 15.55 6.82 -16.36
N ALA A 31 15.18 6.42 -17.58
CA ALA A 31 14.05 5.53 -17.82
C ALA A 31 14.35 4.11 -17.28
N ALA A 32 13.43 3.56 -16.49
CA ALA A 32 13.53 2.18 -16.04
C ALA A 32 13.36 1.20 -17.22
N ALA A 33 14.12 0.11 -17.23
CA ALA A 33 14.03 -0.90 -18.28
C ALA A 33 12.68 -1.63 -18.25
N LEU A 34 12.01 -1.70 -19.41
CA LEU A 34 10.83 -2.52 -19.60
C LEU A 34 11.21 -4.01 -19.43
N ALA A 35 10.35 -4.78 -18.78
CA ALA A 35 10.52 -6.21 -18.49
C ALA A 35 11.62 -6.63 -17.48
N ALA A 36 12.20 -5.68 -16.72
CA ALA A 36 13.12 -6.00 -15.62
C ALA A 36 12.39 -6.28 -14.28
N GLU A 37 11.17 -6.83 -14.32
CA GLU A 37 10.46 -7.16 -13.09
C GLU A 37 11.12 -8.33 -12.37
N THR A 38 11.55 -8.09 -11.14
CA THR A 38 12.10 -9.15 -10.29
C THR A 38 10.99 -10.16 -10.00
N GLY A 39 11.24 -11.43 -10.31
CA GLY A 39 10.42 -12.55 -9.83
C GLY A 39 10.47 -12.57 -8.31
N ALA A 40 9.31 -12.72 -7.67
CA ALA A 40 9.20 -12.58 -6.23
C ALA A 40 8.84 -13.91 -5.58
N ASP A 41 9.37 -14.11 -4.38
CA ASP A 41 9.06 -15.29 -3.58
C ASP A 41 7.75 -15.08 -2.82
N TYR A 42 7.47 -13.82 -2.42
CA TYR A 42 6.27 -13.43 -1.69
C TYR A 42 5.62 -12.16 -2.22
N MET A 43 4.29 -12.13 -2.19
CA MET A 43 3.46 -10.97 -2.47
C MET A 43 2.82 -10.48 -1.16
N MET A 44 2.96 -9.20 -0.86
CA MET A 44 2.25 -8.56 0.25
C MET A 44 1.03 -7.82 -0.28
N GLN A 45 -0.14 -8.12 0.28
CA GLN A 45 -1.40 -7.46 0.00
C GLN A 45 -1.91 -6.78 1.27
N GLY A 46 -2.46 -5.58 1.16
CA GLY A 46 -3.03 -4.90 2.32
C GLY A 46 -4.18 -3.99 1.95
N VAL A 47 -5.16 -3.91 2.84
CA VAL A 47 -6.34 -3.06 2.70
C VAL A 47 -6.42 -2.13 3.90
N ILE A 48 -6.50 -0.83 3.64
CA ILE A 48 -6.69 0.18 4.67
C ILE A 48 -8.15 0.63 4.64
N THR A 49 -8.87 0.38 5.72
CA THR A 49 -10.24 0.87 5.90
C THR A 49 -10.23 1.99 6.94
N SER A 50 -10.86 3.12 6.63
CA SER A 50 -11.03 4.22 7.59
C SER A 50 -12.49 4.43 7.92
N GLN A 51 -12.84 4.43 9.21
CA GLN A 51 -14.15 4.84 9.71
C GLN A 51 -14.00 6.14 10.50
N THR A 52 -14.86 7.12 10.21
CA THR A 52 -14.87 8.40 10.93
C THR A 52 -16.16 8.52 11.72
N ASP A 53 -16.04 8.72 13.03
CA ASP A 53 -17.15 9.08 13.91
C ASP A 53 -16.97 10.52 14.40
N ALA A 54 -18.05 11.31 14.34
CA ALA A 54 -18.06 12.69 14.83
C ALA A 54 -19.24 12.88 15.78
N ILE A 55 -18.96 13.18 17.05
CA ILE A 55 -19.98 13.48 18.08
C ILE A 55 -19.57 14.77 18.79
N GLN A 56 -20.43 15.79 18.74
CA GLN A 56 -20.35 17.02 19.55
C GLN A 56 -18.96 17.71 19.57
N GLY A 57 -18.31 17.85 18.41
CA GLY A 57 -17.01 18.54 18.29
C GLY A 57 -15.76 17.67 18.54
N LYS A 58 -15.95 16.38 18.83
CA LYS A 58 -14.88 15.37 18.84
C LYS A 58 -15.00 14.52 17.59
N ARG A 59 -13.90 14.41 16.83
CA ARG A 59 -13.81 13.52 15.66
C ARG A 59 -12.87 12.37 16.01
N ALA A 60 -13.37 11.15 16.01
CA ALA A 60 -12.54 9.95 16.07
C ALA A 60 -12.42 9.37 14.67
N THR A 61 -11.20 9.06 14.23
CA THR A 61 -10.97 8.30 13.01
C THR A 61 -10.29 6.99 13.39
N LEU A 62 -10.98 5.89 13.12
CA LEU A 62 -10.44 4.54 13.25
C LEU A 62 -9.86 4.14 11.90
N TYR A 63 -8.58 3.79 11.88
CA TYR A 63 -7.95 3.14 10.75
C TYR A 63 -7.77 1.66 11.08
N LYS A 64 -8.31 0.79 10.24
CA LYS A 64 -8.05 -0.65 10.27
C LYS A 64 -7.16 -0.98 9.08
N VAL A 65 -6.02 -1.58 9.34
CA VAL A 65 -5.06 -2.02 8.33
C VAL A 65 -5.01 -3.54 8.38
N ASP A 66 -5.53 -4.19 7.34
CA ASP A 66 -5.43 -5.63 7.16
C ASP A 66 -4.26 -5.91 6.19
N MET A 67 -3.34 -6.81 6.56
CA MET A 67 -2.19 -7.18 5.75
C MET A 67 -2.08 -8.70 5.63
N GLU A 68 -1.74 -9.17 4.44
CA GLU A 68 -1.52 -10.57 4.10
C GLU A 68 -0.23 -10.72 3.30
N LEU A 69 0.54 -11.75 3.62
CA LEU A 69 1.70 -12.17 2.86
C LEU A 69 1.43 -13.53 2.23
N ILE A 70 1.58 -13.62 0.92
CA ILE A 70 1.28 -14.80 0.11
C ILE A 70 2.57 -15.28 -0.54
N GLY A 71 2.92 -16.56 -0.36
CA GLY A 71 4.00 -17.20 -1.11
C GLY A 71 3.56 -17.43 -2.55
N LEU A 72 4.35 -16.99 -3.52
CA LEU A 72 3.99 -17.05 -4.94
C LEU A 72 4.21 -18.42 -5.56
N GLU A 73 5.12 -19.22 -5.00
CA GLU A 73 5.40 -20.58 -5.48
C GLU A 73 4.21 -21.53 -5.28
N ASN A 74 3.52 -21.40 -4.14
CA ASN A 74 2.45 -22.32 -3.73
C ASN A 74 1.11 -21.63 -3.44
N ASN A 75 1.02 -20.31 -3.69
CA ASN A 75 -0.16 -19.48 -3.39
C ASN A 75 -0.65 -19.56 -1.94
N GLN A 76 0.23 -19.90 -0.99
CA GLN A 76 -0.15 -20.04 0.41
C GLN A 76 -0.03 -18.71 1.15
N LYS A 77 -1.02 -18.38 1.98
CA LYS A 77 -0.92 -17.29 2.95
C LYS A 77 0.05 -17.72 4.05
N VAL A 78 1.23 -17.09 4.08
CA VAL A 78 2.28 -17.40 5.06
C VAL A 78 2.24 -16.49 6.29
N TRP A 79 1.59 -15.32 6.16
CA TRP A 79 1.42 -14.38 7.27
C TRP A 79 0.17 -13.53 7.06
N ILE A 80 -0.52 -13.25 8.15
CA ILE A 80 -1.73 -12.41 8.19
C ILE A 80 -1.64 -11.59 9.47
N ASP A 81 -1.86 -10.29 9.37
CA ASP A 81 -1.94 -9.40 10.52
C ASP A 81 -2.98 -8.30 10.31
N THR A 82 -3.63 -7.90 11.38
CA THR A 82 -4.63 -6.84 11.40
C THR A 82 -4.25 -5.85 12.48
N LYS A 83 -4.07 -4.59 12.08
CA LYS A 83 -3.72 -3.51 12.99
C LYS A 83 -4.81 -2.45 13.03
N GLU A 84 -5.31 -2.18 14.23
CA GLU A 84 -6.23 -1.08 14.49
C GLU A 84 -5.50 0.13 15.06
N ILE A 85 -5.71 1.30 14.46
CA ILE A 85 -5.15 2.58 14.89
C ILE A 85 -6.30 3.55 15.12
N LYS A 86 -6.56 3.88 16.39
CA LYS A 86 -7.58 4.87 16.80
C LYS A 86 -6.94 6.25 16.91
N LYS A 87 -7.32 7.18 16.02
CA LYS A 87 -6.91 8.58 16.08
C LYS A 87 -8.06 9.44 16.61
N LEU A 88 -7.92 9.93 17.84
CA LEU A 88 -8.80 10.96 18.39
C LEU A 88 -8.30 12.34 17.93
N VAL A 89 -9.14 13.07 17.21
CA VAL A 89 -8.93 14.46 16.82
C VAL A 89 -9.87 15.32 17.65
N GLU A 90 -9.33 15.98 18.68
CA GLU A 90 -10.05 17.02 19.41
C GLU A 90 -9.93 18.34 18.64
N GLN A 91 -11.06 18.88 18.19
CA GLN A 91 -11.05 20.24 17.64
C GLN A 91 -10.87 21.22 18.81
N LYS A 92 -9.75 21.96 18.81
CA LYS A 92 -9.62 23.13 19.69
C LYS A 92 -10.71 24.12 19.31
N LYS A 93 -11.61 24.43 20.25
CA LYS A 93 -12.52 25.57 20.13
C LYS A 93 -11.65 26.83 20.07
N ASN A 94 -11.43 27.36 18.87
CA ASN A 94 -10.94 28.72 18.73
C ASN A 94 -12.12 29.63 19.10
N SER A 95 -12.13 30.18 20.31
CA SER A 95 -12.94 31.36 20.61
C SER A 95 -12.16 32.56 20.10
N TRP A 96 -12.67 33.19 19.04
CA TRP A 96 -12.32 34.56 18.69
C TRP A 96 -13.34 35.50 19.34
#